data_AF-A0A6I4SYY5-F1
#
_entry.id   AF-A0A6I4SYY5-F1
#
_cell.length_a   1.000
_cell.length_b   1.000
_cell.length_c   1.000
_cell.angle_alpha   90.00
_cell.angle_beta   90.00
_cell.angle_gamma   90.00
#
_symmetry.space_group_name_H-M   'P 1'
#
loop_
_entity.id
_entity.type
_entity.pdbx_description
1 polymer ?
#
loop_
_entity_poly.entity_id
_entity_poly.type
_entity_poly.pdbx_seq_one_letter_code
_entity_poly.pdbx_strand_id
1 'polypeptide(L)'
;MPALAADKVRITGFSDVPFGVVSVTTDQTLSQSICAYSSASTGGYWVSAQGSGSGGAFTLDSGAAQLPYDVYWADSSGQTGGRQLTAGSTATGFTSAISQQFCNSGPPTSASLTIVLRASVLTGAIAGSYSGTLEITLGPE
;
A
#
# COMPACT_ATOMS: atom_id res chain seq x y z
N MET A 1 4.75 37.05 -3.79
CA MET A 1 5.37 35.73 -4.05
C MET A 1 4.37 34.89 -4.83
N PRO A 2 4.77 34.21 -5.92
CA PRO A 2 3.86 33.54 -6.86
C PRO A 2 3.19 32.35 -6.18
N ALA A 3 1.91 32.13 -6.47
CA ALA A 3 1.17 30.97 -6.00
C ALA A 3 1.82 29.70 -6.56
N LEU A 4 2.43 28.89 -5.70
CA LEU A 4 2.84 27.53 -6.05
C LEU A 4 1.58 26.80 -6.53
N ALA A 5 1.61 26.31 -7.76
CA ALA A 5 0.56 25.42 -8.25
C ALA A 5 0.40 24.31 -7.21
N ALA A 6 -0.82 24.11 -6.70
CA ALA A 6 -1.07 23.01 -5.77
C ALA A 6 -0.90 21.71 -6.55
N ASP A 7 0.28 21.11 -6.45
CA ASP A 7 0.54 19.79 -7.03
C ASP A 7 -0.49 18.81 -6.47
N LYS A 8 -1.12 18.07 -7.38
CA LYS A 8 -2.22 17.17 -7.09
C LYS A 8 -1.71 15.76 -7.17
N VAL A 9 -1.91 15.02 -6.10
CA VAL A 9 -1.70 13.58 -6.09
C VAL A 9 -3.03 12.90 -5.83
N ARG A 10 -3.27 11.80 -6.54
CA ARG A 10 -4.52 11.06 -6.44
C ARG A 10 -4.26 9.57 -6.52
N ILE A 11 -4.92 8.84 -5.63
CA ILE A 11 -4.93 7.38 -5.64
C ILE A 11 -6.35 6.89 -5.93
N THR A 12 -6.49 5.95 -6.86
CA THR A 12 -7.76 5.29 -7.19
C THR A 12 -7.53 3.81 -7.49
N GLY A 13 -8.61 3.02 -7.46
CA GLY A 13 -8.56 1.58 -7.72
C GLY A 13 -8.23 0.72 -6.49
N PHE A 14 -8.33 1.28 -5.28
CA PHE A 14 -8.30 0.45 -4.08
C PHE A 14 -9.52 -0.47 -4.03
N SER A 15 -9.25 -1.73 -3.76
CA SER A 15 -10.24 -2.74 -3.40
C SER A 15 -9.80 -3.40 -2.10
N ASP A 16 -10.75 -4.01 -1.40
CA ASP A 16 -10.42 -4.86 -0.25
C ASP A 16 -9.50 -6.01 -0.68
N VAL A 17 -8.59 -6.40 0.21
CA VAL A 17 -7.60 -7.46 -0.02
C VAL A 17 -7.96 -8.68 0.82
N PRO A 18 -8.84 -9.59 0.34
CA PRO A 18 -9.18 -10.79 1.06
C PRO A 18 -8.08 -11.84 0.89
N PHE A 19 -7.31 -12.09 1.97
CA PHE A 19 -6.37 -13.22 2.02
C PHE A 19 -7.06 -14.59 2.00
N GLY A 20 -8.34 -14.67 2.37
CA GLY A 20 -9.08 -15.92 2.44
C GLY A 20 -8.48 -16.88 3.46
N VAL A 21 -8.50 -18.18 3.15
CA VAL A 21 -7.84 -19.20 3.98
C VAL A 21 -6.35 -19.17 3.70
N VAL A 22 -5.58 -18.65 4.66
CA VAL A 22 -4.13 -18.55 4.57
C VAL A 22 -3.45 -19.85 4.99
N SER A 23 -2.47 -20.30 4.21
CA SER A 23 -1.57 -21.38 4.62
C SER A 23 -0.56 -20.85 5.64
N VAL A 24 -0.36 -21.57 6.74
CA VAL A 24 0.59 -21.18 7.79
C VAL A 24 2.04 -21.58 7.51
N THR A 25 2.29 -22.33 6.44
CA THR A 25 3.62 -22.89 6.13
C THR A 25 4.40 -22.08 5.09
N THR A 26 3.77 -21.09 4.44
CA THR A 26 4.36 -20.30 3.36
C THR A 26 3.94 -18.85 3.47
N ASP A 27 4.83 -17.92 3.12
CA ASP A 27 4.51 -16.50 3.05
C ASP A 27 3.30 -16.29 2.15
N GLN A 28 2.26 -15.63 2.67
CA GLN A 28 1.10 -15.25 1.87
C GLN A 28 1.33 -13.85 1.35
N THR A 29 1.42 -13.72 0.04
CA THR A 29 1.63 -12.44 -0.63
C THR A 29 0.43 -12.12 -1.47
N LEU A 30 -0.15 -10.94 -1.26
CA LEU A 30 -1.19 -10.38 -2.12
C LEU A 30 -0.75 -9.03 -2.64
N SER A 31 -0.77 -8.91 -3.96
CA SER A 31 -0.46 -7.67 -4.66
C SER A 31 -1.67 -7.17 -5.43
N GLN A 32 -1.94 -5.87 -5.32
CA GLN A 32 -2.93 -5.18 -6.14
C GLN A 32 -2.25 -4.08 -6.94
N SER A 33 -2.64 -3.95 -8.21
CA SER A 33 -2.23 -2.81 -9.02
C SER A 33 -3.28 -1.70 -8.90
N ILE A 34 -2.81 -0.47 -8.73
CA ILE A 34 -3.63 0.72 -8.44
C ILE A 34 -3.17 1.90 -9.29
N CYS A 35 -4.03 2.92 -9.37
CA CYS A 35 -3.74 4.15 -10.07
C CYS A 35 -3.22 5.19 -9.06
N ALA A 36 -1.93 5.47 -9.09
CA ALA A 36 -1.28 6.59 -8.40
C ALA A 36 -0.91 7.67 -9.43
N TYR A 37 -1.57 8.81 -9.38
CA TYR A 37 -1.33 9.97 -10.24
C TYR A 37 -0.63 11.07 -9.44
N SER A 38 0.36 11.73 -10.05
CA SER A 38 0.98 12.96 -9.54
C SER A 38 1.04 14.02 -10.63
N SER A 39 0.66 15.25 -10.32
CA SER A 39 0.82 16.40 -11.23
C SER A 39 2.12 17.17 -11.01
N ALA A 40 3.00 16.72 -10.12
CA ALA A 40 4.29 17.35 -9.88
C ALA A 40 5.09 17.41 -11.20
N SER A 41 5.89 18.46 -11.37
CA SER A 41 6.67 18.67 -12.61
C SER A 41 7.60 17.49 -12.98
N THR A 42 8.04 16.73 -11.98
CA THR A 42 8.86 15.51 -12.11
C THR A 42 8.03 14.22 -12.07
N GLY A 43 6.72 14.31 -11.84
CA GLY A 43 5.86 13.18 -11.49
C GLY A 43 6.15 12.60 -10.09
N GLY A 44 6.99 13.26 -9.29
CA GLY A 44 7.38 12.83 -7.95
C GLY A 44 6.19 12.78 -6.98
N TYR A 45 6.18 11.77 -6.12
CA TYR A 45 5.23 11.66 -5.02
C TYR A 45 5.81 10.83 -3.88
N TRP A 46 5.31 11.11 -2.68
CA TRP A 46 5.62 10.33 -1.51
C TRP A 46 4.43 9.47 -1.10
N VAL A 47 4.72 8.38 -0.40
CA VAL A 47 3.76 7.40 0.09
C VAL A 47 3.92 7.28 1.59
N SER A 48 2.84 7.44 2.34
CA SER A 48 2.77 7.09 3.75
C SER A 48 1.73 5.98 3.93
N ALA A 49 2.03 5.04 4.80
CA ALA A 49 1.14 3.93 5.11
C ALA A 49 0.97 3.81 6.63
N GLN A 50 -0.27 3.62 7.07
CA GLN A 50 -0.60 3.44 8.47
C GLN A 50 -1.61 2.30 8.63
N GLY A 51 -1.30 1.35 9.50
CA GLY A 51 -2.23 0.27 9.83
C GLY A 51 -3.14 0.62 10.99
N SER A 52 -4.16 -0.20 11.22
CA SER A 52 -5.09 -0.08 12.34
C SER A 52 -4.53 -0.56 13.69
N GLY A 53 -3.26 -0.99 13.73
CA GLY A 53 -2.59 -1.41 14.95
C GLY A 53 -2.30 -0.28 15.92
N SER A 54 -1.88 -0.64 17.14
CA SER A 54 -1.42 0.33 18.14
C SER A 54 -0.31 1.21 17.56
N GLY A 55 -0.44 2.54 17.73
CA GLY A 55 0.52 3.50 17.15
C GLY A 55 0.55 3.55 15.63
N GLY A 56 -0.43 2.96 14.94
CA GLY A 56 -0.49 2.90 13.48
C GLY A 56 0.24 1.70 12.87
N ALA A 57 0.61 0.70 13.69
CA ALA A 57 1.34 -0.48 13.23
C ALA A 57 0.56 -1.30 12.20
N PHE A 58 1.28 -1.96 11.30
CA PHE A 58 0.73 -2.92 10.34
C PHE A 58 0.40 -4.24 11.04
N THR A 59 -0.76 -4.28 11.68
CA THR A 59 -1.27 -5.48 12.36
C THR A 59 -2.74 -5.69 12.04
N LEU A 60 -3.10 -6.94 11.76
CA LEU A 60 -4.49 -7.39 11.75
C LEU A 60 -4.87 -7.85 13.16
N ASP A 61 -6.12 -7.66 13.54
CA ASP A 61 -6.63 -7.99 14.87
C ASP A 61 -7.79 -9.00 14.76
N SER A 62 -7.85 -9.93 15.69
CA SER A 62 -8.92 -10.94 15.82
C SER A 62 -9.71 -10.81 17.13
N GLY A 63 -9.44 -9.77 17.93
CA GLY A 63 -9.91 -9.59 19.30
C GLY A 63 -9.14 -10.39 20.36
N ALA A 64 -8.61 -11.57 20.00
CA ALA A 64 -7.83 -12.42 20.91
C ALA A 64 -6.33 -12.42 20.62
N ALA A 65 -5.95 -12.15 19.36
CA ALA A 65 -4.57 -12.11 18.90
C ALA A 65 -4.38 -11.07 17.79
N GLN A 66 -3.13 -10.65 17.62
CA GLN A 66 -2.71 -9.73 16.58
C GLN A 66 -1.73 -10.40 15.64
N LEU A 67 -1.84 -10.08 14.36
CA LEU A 67 -1.03 -10.64 13.29
C LEU A 67 -0.32 -9.52 12.53
N PRO A 68 1.00 -9.34 12.70
CA PRO A 68 1.75 -8.36 11.92
C PRO A 68 1.84 -8.74 10.44
N TYR A 69 1.83 -7.72 9.59
CA TYR A 69 2.00 -7.86 8.14
C TYR A 69 2.99 -6.83 7.61
N ASP A 70 3.65 -7.15 6.51
CA ASP A 70 4.52 -6.23 5.80
C ASP A 70 3.78 -5.59 4.63
N VAL A 71 4.09 -4.33 4.34
CA VAL A 71 3.55 -3.58 3.20
C VAL A 71 4.69 -3.14 2.31
N TYR A 72 4.55 -3.37 1.01
CA TYR A 72 5.49 -2.97 -0.02
C TYR A 72 4.79 -2.13 -1.07
N TRP A 73 5.52 -1.15 -1.60
CA TRP A 73 5.06 -0.27 -2.65
C TRP A 73 6.02 -0.30 -3.84
N ALA A 74 5.46 -0.39 -5.03
CA ALA A 74 6.17 -0.17 -6.28
C ALA A 74 5.45 0.90 -7.10
N ASP A 75 6.21 1.77 -7.75
CA ASP A 75 5.74 2.79 -8.68
C ASP A 75 5.60 2.27 -10.12
N SER A 76 5.42 0.96 -10.25
CA SER A 76 5.07 0.26 -11.49
C SER A 76 3.93 -0.72 -11.24
N SER A 77 3.11 -0.95 -12.25
CA SER A 77 2.00 -1.92 -12.20
C SER A 77 2.48 -3.37 -12.34
N GLY A 78 1.67 -4.31 -11.86
CA GLY A 78 1.95 -5.75 -11.95
C GLY A 78 3.09 -6.26 -11.08
N GLN A 79 3.57 -5.47 -10.11
CA GLN A 79 4.65 -5.89 -9.21
C GLN A 79 4.11 -6.63 -7.99
N THR A 80 4.81 -7.68 -7.59
CA THR A 80 4.53 -8.48 -6.38
C THR A 80 5.52 -8.21 -5.25
N GLY A 81 6.20 -7.06 -5.32
CA GLY A 81 7.19 -6.60 -4.37
C GLY A 81 7.48 -5.12 -4.60
N GLY A 82 8.49 -4.59 -3.92
CA GLY A 82 8.88 -3.19 -4.05
C GLY A 82 9.65 -2.68 -2.85
N ARG A 83 9.56 -1.37 -2.60
CA ARG A 83 10.10 -0.75 -1.40
C ARG A 83 9.21 -1.10 -0.22
N GLN A 84 9.78 -1.67 0.84
CA GLN A 84 9.07 -1.87 2.09
C GLN A 84 8.68 -0.51 2.70
N LEU A 85 7.41 -0.34 3.03
CA LEU A 85 6.91 0.81 3.76
C LEU A 85 7.08 0.57 5.26
N THR A 86 7.30 1.64 6.01
CA THR A 86 7.32 1.61 7.47
C THR A 86 6.09 2.35 7.98
N ALA A 87 5.37 1.74 8.93
CA ALA A 87 4.17 2.32 9.50
C ALA A 87 4.42 3.74 10.04
N GLY A 88 3.57 4.69 9.64
CA GLY A 88 3.65 6.08 10.05
C GLY A 88 4.86 6.86 9.49
N SER A 89 5.66 6.24 8.62
CA SER A 89 6.80 6.89 7.97
C SER A 89 6.53 7.14 6.49
N THR A 90 6.96 8.31 6.03
CA THR A 90 6.83 8.71 4.64
C THR A 90 8.00 8.15 3.82
N ALA A 91 7.68 7.39 2.78
CA ALA A 91 8.64 6.92 1.79
C ALA A 91 8.61 7.84 0.57
N THR A 92 9.78 8.32 0.16
CA THR A 92 9.96 9.32 -0.91
C THR A 92 10.74 8.76 -2.10
N GLY A 93 10.74 9.49 -3.22
CA GLY A 93 11.45 9.17 -4.45
C GLY A 93 10.68 8.22 -5.36
N PHE A 94 9.35 8.22 -5.30
CA PHE A 94 8.51 7.49 -6.26
C PHE A 94 8.08 8.43 -7.39
N THR A 95 7.93 7.89 -8.59
CA THR A 95 7.54 8.68 -9.76
C THR A 95 6.34 8.08 -10.46
N SER A 96 5.34 8.90 -10.80
CA SER A 96 4.18 8.45 -11.56
C SER A 96 4.39 8.74 -13.03
N ALA A 97 4.35 7.68 -13.85
CA ALA A 97 4.39 7.82 -15.30
C ALA A 97 3.01 8.17 -15.91
N ILE A 98 1.96 8.31 -15.09
CA ILE A 98 0.60 8.52 -15.58
C ILE A 98 0.24 10.01 -15.55
N SER A 99 -0.18 10.52 -16.70
CA SER A 99 -0.61 11.92 -16.88
C SER A 99 -2.10 12.16 -16.59
N GLN A 100 -2.84 11.13 -16.17
CA GLN A 100 -4.29 11.16 -16.00
C GLN A 100 -4.72 10.83 -14.58
N GLN A 101 -5.51 11.72 -13.98
CA GLN A 101 -5.97 11.62 -12.59
C GLN A 101 -6.81 10.37 -12.27
N PHE A 102 -7.42 9.75 -13.28
CA PHE A 102 -8.34 8.63 -13.10
C PHE A 102 -7.90 7.35 -13.81
N CYS A 103 -6.74 7.35 -14.47
CA CYS A 103 -6.26 6.22 -15.27
C CYS A 103 -7.33 5.65 -16.25
N ASN A 104 -8.17 6.52 -16.81
CA ASN A 104 -9.35 6.14 -17.61
C ASN A 104 -9.10 6.12 -19.13
N SER A 105 -8.00 6.70 -19.60
CA SER A 105 -7.59 6.74 -21.01
C SER A 105 -6.09 6.46 -21.18
N GLY A 106 -5.58 5.47 -20.46
CA GLY A 106 -4.16 5.05 -20.43
C GLY A 106 -4.00 3.71 -19.71
N PRO A 107 -2.80 3.36 -19.19
CA PRO A 107 -2.66 2.21 -18.32
C PRO A 107 -3.62 2.39 -17.12
N PRO A 108 -4.46 1.40 -16.81
CA PRO A 108 -5.44 1.52 -15.72
C PRO A 108 -4.77 1.61 -14.34
N THR A 109 -3.48 1.30 -14.26
CA THR A 109 -2.70 1.23 -13.02
C THR A 109 -1.26 1.73 -13.28
N SER A 110 -0.70 2.45 -12.31
CA SER A 110 0.70 2.93 -12.30
C SER A 110 1.52 2.33 -11.19
N ALA A 111 0.90 1.93 -10.10
CA ALA A 111 1.59 1.48 -8.91
C ALA A 111 1.07 0.11 -8.48
N SER A 112 1.86 -0.58 -7.67
CA SER A 112 1.46 -1.84 -7.05
C SER A 112 1.65 -1.75 -5.54
N LEU A 113 0.60 -2.11 -4.81
CA LEU A 113 0.64 -2.32 -3.38
C LEU A 113 0.71 -3.82 -3.13
N THR A 114 1.72 -4.26 -2.40
CA THR A 114 1.88 -5.66 -2.01
C THR A 114 1.85 -5.79 -0.49
N ILE A 115 1.02 -6.70 0.00
CA ILE A 115 0.91 -7.04 1.42
C ILE A 115 1.42 -8.46 1.60
N VAL A 116 2.30 -8.66 2.58
CA VAL A 116 2.93 -9.96 2.87
C VAL A 116 2.66 -10.36 4.31
N LEU A 117 2.05 -11.52 4.49
CA LEU A 117 1.96 -12.23 5.77
C LEU A 117 3.06 -13.28 5.80
N ARG A 118 4.04 -13.12 6.70
CA ARG A 118 5.17 -14.04 6.83
C ARG A 118 4.76 -15.36 7.43
N ALA A 119 5.26 -16.47 6.88
CA ALA A 119 5.06 -17.80 7.43
C ALA A 119 5.51 -17.89 8.89
N SER A 120 6.63 -17.25 9.24
CA SER A 120 7.16 -17.23 10.61
C SER A 120 6.16 -16.67 11.63
N VAL A 121 5.35 -15.70 11.22
CA VAL A 121 4.28 -15.13 12.06
C VAL A 121 3.06 -16.04 12.03
N LEU A 122 2.69 -16.58 10.86
CA LEU A 122 1.51 -17.42 10.68
C LEU A 122 1.60 -18.76 11.44
N THR A 123 2.78 -19.37 11.52
CA THR A 123 2.98 -20.64 12.26
C THR A 123 2.64 -20.55 13.75
N GLY A 124 2.78 -19.37 14.36
CA GLY A 124 2.43 -19.11 15.76
C GLY A 124 1.07 -18.44 15.95
N ALA A 125 0.35 -18.16 14.86
CA ALA A 125 -0.92 -17.44 14.91
C ALA A 125 -2.04 -18.34 15.45
N ILE A 126 -2.94 -17.76 16.24
CA ILE A 126 -4.14 -18.44 16.70
C ILE A 126 -5.10 -18.55 15.51
N ALA A 127 -5.71 -19.72 15.30
CA ALA A 127 -6.72 -19.88 14.27
C ALA A 127 -7.93 -18.97 14.55
N GLY A 128 -8.27 -18.13 13.57
CA GLY A 128 -9.35 -17.15 13.71
C GLY A 128 -9.45 -16.23 12.49
N SER A 129 -10.46 -15.37 12.50
CA SER A 129 -10.63 -14.32 11.49
C SER A 129 -9.89 -13.07 11.94
N TYR A 130 -8.95 -12.63 11.13
CA TYR A 130 -8.20 -11.40 11.35
C TYR A 130 -8.67 -10.34 10.36
N SER A 131 -8.92 -9.12 10.85
CA SER A 131 -9.24 -7.97 10.01
C SER A 131 -8.48 -6.74 10.47
N GLY A 132 -8.32 -5.79 9.57
CA GLY A 132 -7.64 -4.55 9.85
C GLY A 132 -7.82 -3.59 8.69
N THR A 133 -7.47 -2.34 8.94
CA THR A 133 -7.51 -1.27 7.93
C THR A 133 -6.09 -0.82 7.65
N LEU A 134 -5.76 -0.67 6.37
CA LEU A 134 -4.52 -0.05 5.91
C LEU A 134 -4.90 1.27 5.25
N GLU A 135 -4.46 2.37 5.84
CA GLU A 135 -4.59 3.70 5.27
C GLU A 135 -3.32 4.03 4.49
N ILE A 136 -3.49 4.38 3.21
CA ILE A 136 -2.41 4.86 2.35
C ILE A 136 -2.67 6.32 2.02
N THR A 137 -1.72 7.17 2.36
CA THR A 137 -1.73 8.59 2.02
C THR A 137 -0.66 8.86 0.97
N LEU A 138 -1.04 9.53 -0.10
CA LEU A 138 -0.09 10.06 -1.07
C LEU A 138 -0.06 11.58 -1.00
N GLY A 139 1.10 12.17 -1.30
CA GLY A 139 1.22 13.60 -1.53
C GLY A 139 2.33 13.94 -2.50
N PRO A 140 2.33 15.17 -3.04
CA PRO A 140 3.34 15.61 -4.00
C PRO A 140 4.68 15.83 -3.30
N GLU A 141 5.75 15.56 -4.03
CA GLU A 141 7.14 15.88 -3.64
C GLU A 141 7.59 17.23 -4.16
#